data_AF-A0A3B8ZEY2-F1
#
_entry.id   AF-A0A3B8ZEY2-F1
#
_cell.length_a   1.000
_cell.length_b   1.000
_cell.length_c   1.000
_cell.angle_alpha   90.00
_cell.angle_beta   90.00
_cell.angle_gamma   90.00
#
_symmetry.space_group_name_H-M   'P 1'
#
loop_
_entity.id
_entity.type
_entity.pdbx_description
1 polymer ?
#
loop_
_entity_poly.entity_id
_entity_poly.type
_entity_poly.pdbx_seq_one_letter_code
_entity_poly.pdbx_strand_id
1 'polypeptide(L)'
;MRMFLVSAGLALSWLVLSSPTQAAIIITDNFEVDTSANYTRVSNNLANGSVAYAFDYIAAGIPLAPRSSVGEKGGVRIAANTTAGATNSQTLFHNLPVTANEYILKVDAYMAFSGGGTTTYGQVGVGGNGSTFNSVFTPISGSGSFMAFTGDGGSASDYRWFLSNSNGGPTTFPNSDASHLGRGSNGTHPFFTALFPNPQATVAGSPGNMWTTVEVHVNNTAKSIKYYMTNPVTNTTGLIFDNTVVGATLFTGNLNGQVSLSVHDAFTSISSPGVFTVYDNLEVNVIPEPSSALLLSTGLAGLFIRRRRS
;
A
#
# COMPACT_ATOMS: atom_id res chain seq x y z
N MET A 1 72.09 -0.37 -37.52
CA MET A 1 70.75 -0.66 -38.10
C MET A 1 69.94 -1.33 -37.00
N ARG A 2 68.81 -0.72 -36.64
CA ARG A 2 67.96 -1.07 -35.49
C ARG A 2 67.08 -2.29 -35.79
N MET A 3 66.85 -3.14 -34.81
CA MET A 3 65.62 -3.95 -34.75
C MET A 3 65.19 -4.09 -33.29
N PHE A 4 64.23 -3.26 -32.89
CA PHE A 4 63.47 -3.38 -31.65
C PHE A 4 62.35 -4.40 -31.90
N LEU A 5 62.32 -5.48 -31.11
CA LEU A 5 61.13 -6.33 -30.98
C LEU A 5 60.13 -5.62 -30.07
N VAL A 6 59.00 -5.20 -30.66
CA VAL A 6 57.85 -4.68 -29.93
C VAL A 6 56.97 -5.87 -29.55
N SER A 7 56.95 -6.22 -28.26
CA SER A 7 56.01 -7.17 -27.70
C SER A 7 54.64 -6.50 -27.56
N ALA A 8 53.69 -6.85 -28.44
CA ALA A 8 52.30 -6.41 -28.34
C ALA A 8 51.60 -7.14 -27.18
N GLY A 9 51.47 -6.48 -26.04
CA GLY A 9 50.60 -6.93 -24.95
C GLY A 9 49.14 -6.62 -25.25
N LEU A 10 48.36 -7.65 -25.57
CA LEU A 10 46.89 -7.57 -25.64
C LEU A 10 46.32 -7.33 -24.24
N ALA A 11 45.97 -6.08 -23.94
CA ALA A 11 45.12 -5.74 -22.81
C ALA A 11 43.66 -6.04 -23.19
N LEU A 12 43.14 -7.17 -22.70
CA LEU A 12 41.73 -7.54 -22.86
C LEU A 12 40.92 -6.81 -21.78
N SER A 13 40.40 -5.63 -22.10
CA SER A 13 39.47 -4.87 -21.27
C SER A 13 38.10 -5.55 -21.28
N TRP A 14 37.77 -6.28 -20.21
CA TRP A 14 36.41 -6.75 -19.96
C TRP A 14 35.57 -5.58 -19.44
N LEU A 15 34.93 -4.82 -20.33
CA LEU A 15 33.81 -3.97 -19.94
C LEU A 15 32.61 -4.89 -19.64
N VAL A 16 32.42 -5.21 -18.36
CA VAL A 16 31.14 -5.74 -17.89
C VAL A 16 30.15 -4.58 -17.90
N LEU A 17 29.27 -4.55 -18.89
CA LEU A 17 28.11 -3.65 -18.92
C LEU A 17 27.21 -4.03 -17.75
N SER A 18 27.25 -3.24 -16.68
CA SER A 18 26.26 -3.29 -15.61
C SER A 18 24.95 -2.71 -16.15
N SER A 19 24.00 -3.56 -16.56
CA SER A 19 22.63 -3.10 -16.77
C SER A 19 22.04 -2.74 -15.40
N PRO A 20 21.53 -1.51 -15.19
CA PRO A 20 20.76 -1.22 -13.99
C PRO A 20 19.50 -2.10 -14.01
N THR A 21 19.30 -2.92 -12.99
CA THR A 21 18.05 -3.66 -12.83
C THR A 21 16.96 -2.66 -12.46
N GLN A 22 16.04 -2.40 -13.39
CA GLN A 22 14.96 -1.43 -13.18
C GLN A 22 13.81 -2.05 -12.39
N ALA A 23 13.11 -1.25 -11.58
CA ALA A 23 11.86 -1.65 -10.95
C ALA A 23 10.87 -2.15 -12.01
N ALA A 24 10.18 -3.25 -11.71
CA ALA A 24 9.20 -3.85 -12.62
C ALA A 24 7.79 -3.69 -12.05
N ILE A 25 6.88 -3.12 -12.85
CA ILE A 25 5.45 -3.06 -12.54
C ILE A 25 4.86 -4.46 -12.76
N ILE A 26 4.29 -5.05 -11.71
CA ILE A 26 3.72 -6.41 -11.77
C ILE A 26 2.19 -6.43 -11.64
N ILE A 27 1.60 -5.38 -11.06
CA ILE A 27 0.15 -5.18 -10.98
C ILE A 27 -0.11 -3.75 -11.41
N THR A 28 -1.09 -3.58 -12.30
CA THR A 28 -1.64 -2.27 -12.64
C THR A 28 -3.14 -2.42 -12.88
N ASP A 29 -3.94 -1.51 -12.32
CA ASP A 29 -5.37 -1.42 -12.59
C ASP A 29 -5.83 0.03 -12.43
N ASN A 30 -6.30 0.64 -13.52
CA ASN A 30 -6.92 1.97 -13.55
C ASN A 30 -8.46 1.89 -13.51
N PHE A 31 -9.04 0.69 -13.41
CA PHE A 31 -10.47 0.44 -13.27
C PHE A 31 -11.38 1.11 -14.31
N GLU A 32 -10.86 1.49 -15.49
CA GLU A 32 -11.67 2.06 -16.58
C GLU A 32 -12.61 1.03 -17.22
N VAL A 33 -12.34 -0.26 -16.99
CA VAL A 33 -13.17 -1.38 -17.42
C VAL A 33 -13.44 -2.31 -16.23
N ASP A 34 -14.39 -3.23 -16.39
CA ASP A 34 -14.66 -4.23 -15.35
C ASP A 34 -13.48 -5.22 -15.25
N THR A 35 -12.70 -5.07 -14.18
CA THR A 35 -11.57 -5.94 -13.86
C THR A 35 -11.88 -6.93 -12.74
N SER A 36 -13.16 -7.18 -12.43
CA SER A 36 -13.58 -8.09 -11.35
C SER A 36 -12.95 -9.49 -11.41
N ALA A 37 -12.64 -10.00 -12.59
CA ALA A 37 -11.94 -11.28 -12.78
C ALA A 37 -10.51 -11.32 -12.18
N ASN A 38 -9.89 -10.16 -11.98
CA ASN A 38 -8.57 -10.02 -11.37
C ASN A 38 -8.61 -10.01 -9.84
N TYR A 39 -9.80 -10.07 -9.22
CA TYR A 39 -9.95 -9.95 -7.78
C TYR A 39 -10.77 -11.07 -7.17
N THR A 40 -10.44 -11.41 -5.93
CA THR A 40 -11.26 -12.22 -5.05
C THR A 40 -11.89 -11.32 -3.99
N ARG A 41 -13.22 -11.28 -3.93
CA ARG A 41 -13.98 -10.53 -2.92
C ARG A 41 -14.23 -11.40 -1.69
N VAL A 42 -13.75 -10.95 -0.54
CA VAL A 42 -13.91 -11.61 0.75
C VAL A 42 -14.65 -10.69 1.72
N SER A 43 -15.57 -11.25 2.48
CA SER A 43 -16.41 -10.51 3.42
C SER A 43 -16.93 -11.42 4.52
N ASN A 44 -17.25 -10.86 5.69
CA ASN A 44 -18.06 -11.53 6.70
C ASN A 44 -19.55 -11.59 6.32
N ASN A 45 -20.02 -10.76 5.39
CA ASN A 45 -21.34 -10.85 4.77
C ASN A 45 -21.36 -10.19 3.37
N LEU A 46 -21.20 -11.01 2.31
CA LEU A 46 -21.18 -10.52 0.92
C LEU A 46 -22.47 -9.82 0.48
N ALA A 47 -23.62 -10.16 1.06
CA ALA A 47 -24.90 -9.54 0.72
C ALA A 47 -25.08 -8.17 1.38
N ASN A 48 -24.40 -7.90 2.51
CA ASN A 48 -24.49 -6.65 3.24
C ASN A 48 -23.45 -5.61 2.77
N GLY A 49 -23.18 -5.53 1.47
CA GLY A 49 -22.21 -4.59 0.90
C GLY A 49 -22.21 -4.66 -0.61
N SER A 50 -21.50 -3.74 -1.25
CA SER A 50 -21.44 -3.63 -2.71
C SER A 50 -20.03 -3.34 -3.19
N VAL A 51 -19.68 -3.92 -4.34
CA VAL A 51 -18.49 -3.57 -5.12
C VAL A 51 -18.94 -3.27 -6.54
N ALA A 52 -18.48 -2.15 -7.10
CA ALA A 52 -18.72 -1.78 -8.48
C ALA A 52 -17.38 -1.42 -9.14
N TYR A 53 -16.95 -2.21 -10.12
CA TYR A 53 -15.82 -1.91 -11.01
C TYR A 53 -16.28 -0.98 -12.14
N ALA A 54 -15.36 -0.26 -12.76
CA ALA A 54 -15.69 0.76 -13.76
C ALA A 54 -16.75 1.77 -13.27
N PHE A 55 -16.71 2.09 -11.99
CA PHE A 55 -17.59 3.09 -11.39
C PHE A 55 -17.20 4.47 -11.90
N ASP A 56 -18.09 5.12 -12.65
CA ASP A 56 -17.94 6.48 -13.15
C ASP A 56 -18.02 7.48 -11.99
N TYR A 57 -16.89 7.73 -11.33
CA TYR A 57 -16.83 8.58 -10.15
C TYR A 57 -17.01 10.06 -10.53
N ILE A 58 -16.69 10.44 -11.77
CA ILE A 58 -16.92 11.79 -12.30
C ILE A 58 -18.43 12.07 -12.35
N ALA A 59 -19.23 11.13 -12.87
CA ALA A 59 -20.69 11.24 -12.86
C ALA A 59 -21.28 11.29 -11.44
N ALA A 60 -20.58 10.72 -10.46
CA ALA A 60 -20.93 10.81 -9.04
C ALA A 60 -20.47 12.11 -8.35
N GLY A 61 -19.85 13.05 -9.09
CA GLY A 61 -19.39 14.34 -8.59
C GLY A 61 -18.03 14.30 -7.87
N ILE A 62 -17.28 13.19 -7.97
CA ILE A 62 -15.93 13.08 -7.45
C ILE A 62 -14.96 13.61 -8.53
N PRO A 63 -13.99 14.47 -8.19
CA PRO A 63 -13.02 14.98 -9.16
C PRO A 63 -12.14 13.86 -9.73
N LEU A 64 -11.38 14.15 -10.79
CA LEU A 64 -10.40 13.22 -11.36
C LEU A 64 -9.38 12.77 -10.29
N ALA A 65 -9.06 11.47 -10.23
CA ALA A 65 -8.03 10.98 -9.32
C ALA A 65 -6.65 11.53 -9.76
N PRO A 66 -5.72 11.78 -8.81
CA PRO A 66 -4.53 12.57 -9.07
C PRO A 66 -3.54 11.94 -10.06
N ARG A 67 -3.61 10.61 -10.26
CA ARG A 67 -2.76 9.89 -11.23
C ARG A 67 -3.51 9.45 -12.49
N SER A 68 -4.78 9.81 -12.63
CA SER A 68 -5.56 9.49 -13.83
C SER A 68 -5.32 10.51 -14.93
N SER A 69 -5.34 10.04 -16.17
CA SER A 69 -5.24 10.83 -17.38
C SER A 69 -6.55 11.55 -17.69
N VAL A 70 -6.49 12.63 -18.45
CA VAL A 70 -7.70 13.34 -18.92
C VAL A 70 -8.60 12.38 -19.70
N GLY A 71 -9.85 12.27 -19.28
CA GLY A 71 -10.86 11.41 -19.90
C GLY A 71 -11.11 10.09 -19.18
N GLU A 72 -10.20 9.69 -18.27
CA GLU A 72 -10.45 8.62 -17.31
C GLU A 72 -11.51 9.05 -16.27
N LYS A 73 -12.25 8.07 -15.77
CA LYS A 73 -13.42 8.29 -14.90
C LYS A 73 -13.79 7.07 -14.06
N GLY A 74 -13.22 5.91 -14.35
CA GLY A 74 -13.51 4.64 -13.74
C GLY A 74 -12.72 4.46 -12.45
N GLY A 75 -13.38 3.93 -11.42
CA GLY A 75 -12.74 3.44 -10.21
C GLY A 75 -13.40 2.16 -9.75
N VAL A 76 -12.86 1.55 -8.68
CA VAL A 76 -13.59 0.52 -7.95
C VAL A 76 -14.22 1.12 -6.69
N ARG A 77 -15.55 1.16 -6.66
CA ARG A 77 -16.33 1.61 -5.50
C ARG A 77 -16.63 0.42 -4.59
N ILE A 78 -16.29 0.54 -3.31
CA ILE A 78 -16.58 -0.45 -2.27
C ILE A 78 -17.42 0.20 -1.17
N ALA A 79 -18.53 -0.44 -0.80
CA ALA A 79 -19.36 -0.02 0.33
C ALA A 79 -19.70 -1.22 1.23
N ALA A 80 -19.76 -0.98 2.54
CA ALA A 80 -20.11 -1.99 3.53
C ALA A 80 -21.37 -1.58 4.30
N ASN A 81 -22.05 -2.58 4.84
CA ASN A 81 -23.19 -2.43 5.74
C ASN A 81 -24.36 -1.64 5.13
N THR A 82 -24.72 -1.99 3.90
CA THR A 82 -25.70 -1.26 3.10
C THR A 82 -27.15 -1.67 3.34
N THR A 83 -27.40 -2.79 4.03
CA THR A 83 -28.77 -3.36 4.15
C THR A 83 -29.11 -3.94 5.51
N ALA A 84 -28.16 -4.54 6.24
CA ALA A 84 -28.48 -5.39 7.39
C ALA A 84 -28.27 -4.75 8.77
N GLY A 85 -27.58 -3.61 8.88
CA GLY A 85 -27.30 -2.99 10.18
C GLY A 85 -26.39 -3.88 11.04
N ALA A 86 -25.25 -4.27 10.48
CA ALA A 86 -24.29 -5.13 11.14
C ALA A 86 -22.87 -4.75 10.70
N THR A 87 -21.89 -4.97 11.59
CA THR A 87 -20.48 -4.76 11.24
C THR A 87 -20.15 -5.56 9.98
N ASN A 88 -19.45 -4.93 9.06
CA ASN A 88 -19.23 -5.54 7.75
C ASN A 88 -17.95 -5.05 7.10
N SER A 89 -17.18 -6.00 6.57
CA SER A 89 -16.01 -5.72 5.73
C SER A 89 -16.26 -6.20 4.32
N GLN A 90 -15.77 -5.45 3.35
CA GLN A 90 -15.67 -5.85 1.95
C GLN A 90 -14.23 -5.67 1.52
N THR A 91 -13.51 -6.77 1.31
CA THR A 91 -12.11 -6.76 0.93
C THR A 91 -11.94 -7.37 -0.46
N LEU A 92 -11.26 -6.65 -1.34
CA LEU A 92 -10.85 -7.12 -2.64
C LEU A 92 -9.37 -7.46 -2.59
N PHE A 93 -9.04 -8.73 -2.80
CA PHE A 93 -7.66 -9.16 -2.98
C PHE A 93 -7.34 -9.30 -4.46
N HIS A 94 -6.28 -8.67 -4.93
CA HIS A 94 -5.81 -8.89 -6.30
C HIS A 94 -5.28 -10.33 -6.42
N ASN A 95 -5.71 -11.06 -7.46
CA ASN A 95 -5.48 -12.49 -7.59
C ASN A 95 -4.01 -12.85 -7.80
N LEU A 96 -3.21 -11.94 -8.38
CA LEU A 96 -1.76 -12.10 -8.50
C LEU A 96 -1.07 -11.82 -7.15
N PRO A 97 -0.45 -12.81 -6.50
CA PRO A 97 0.33 -12.57 -5.29
C PRO A 97 1.67 -11.91 -5.61
N VAL A 98 2.11 -11.02 -4.72
CA VAL A 98 3.43 -10.41 -4.75
C VAL A 98 4.41 -11.31 -4.00
N THR A 99 5.47 -11.73 -4.69
CA THR A 99 6.58 -12.51 -4.11
C THR A 99 7.89 -11.82 -4.44
N ALA A 100 8.31 -10.89 -3.59
CA ALA A 100 9.51 -10.09 -3.79
C ALA A 100 10.16 -9.72 -2.45
N ASN A 101 11.47 -9.50 -2.47
CA ASN A 101 12.17 -9.00 -1.28
C ASN A 101 11.78 -7.55 -0.98
N GLU A 102 11.63 -6.72 -2.00
CA GLU A 102 11.20 -5.35 -1.86
C GLU A 102 10.15 -5.01 -2.92
N TYR A 103 9.08 -4.34 -2.50
CA TYR A 103 8.04 -3.85 -3.39
C TYR A 103 7.31 -2.64 -2.81
N ILE A 104 6.70 -1.86 -3.71
CA ILE A 104 5.87 -0.71 -3.38
C ILE A 104 4.49 -0.95 -3.97
N LEU A 105 3.46 -0.90 -3.14
CA LEU A 105 2.08 -0.70 -3.59
C LEU A 105 1.78 0.80 -3.61
N LYS A 106 1.08 1.26 -4.64
CA LYS A 106 0.57 2.62 -4.75
C LYS A 106 -0.88 2.59 -5.24
N VAL A 107 -1.77 3.33 -4.60
CA VAL A 107 -3.19 3.42 -4.98
C VAL A 107 -3.75 4.79 -4.61
N ASP A 108 -4.66 5.33 -5.43
CA ASP A 108 -5.42 6.53 -5.07
C ASP A 108 -6.71 6.09 -4.38
N ALA A 109 -7.02 6.70 -3.24
CA ALA A 109 -8.21 6.38 -2.46
C ALA A 109 -9.02 7.65 -2.17
N TYR A 110 -10.34 7.53 -2.30
CA TYR A 110 -11.31 8.56 -1.97
C TYR A 110 -12.34 7.97 -1.01
N MET A 111 -12.27 8.34 0.28
CA MET A 111 -13.26 7.92 1.26
C MET A 111 -14.40 8.93 1.30
N ALA A 112 -15.50 8.60 0.64
CA ALA A 112 -16.71 9.39 0.65
C ALA A 112 -17.44 9.24 1.99
N PHE A 113 -17.93 10.36 2.52
CA PHE A 113 -18.84 10.37 3.66
C PHE A 113 -19.85 11.52 3.56
N SER A 114 -20.98 11.37 4.23
CA SER A 114 -22.08 12.32 4.21
C SER A 114 -22.37 12.91 5.59
N GLY A 115 -22.61 14.22 5.68
CA GLY A 115 -23.14 14.86 6.90
C GLY A 115 -22.16 14.91 8.07
N GLY A 116 -22.63 14.52 9.27
CA GLY A 116 -21.97 14.69 10.57
C GLY A 116 -21.01 13.58 11.01
N GLY A 117 -20.60 12.69 10.11
CA GLY A 117 -19.59 11.66 10.40
C GLY A 117 -19.73 10.38 9.59
N THR A 118 -18.85 9.40 9.86
CA THR A 118 -18.92 8.05 9.34
C THR A 118 -18.42 7.02 10.35
N THR A 119 -19.00 5.83 10.28
CA THR A 119 -18.57 4.62 11.01
C THR A 119 -17.62 3.75 10.20
N THR A 120 -17.31 4.19 8.97
CA THR A 120 -16.66 3.39 7.93
C THR A 120 -15.22 3.82 7.72
N TYR A 121 -14.38 2.83 7.43
CA TYR A 121 -12.95 2.96 7.23
C TYR A 121 -12.57 2.44 5.85
N GLY A 122 -11.86 3.26 5.07
CA GLY A 122 -11.11 2.79 3.90
C GLY A 122 -9.84 2.07 4.35
N GLN A 123 -9.42 1.04 3.62
CA GLN A 123 -8.30 0.19 3.99
C GLN A 123 -7.44 -0.20 2.79
N VAL A 124 -6.13 -0.20 2.98
CA VAL A 124 -5.14 -0.64 1.96
C VAL A 124 -4.15 -1.59 2.61
N GLY A 125 -3.89 -2.73 1.97
CA GLY A 125 -3.11 -3.81 2.55
C GLY A 125 -2.25 -4.61 1.58
N VAL A 126 -1.32 -5.37 2.16
CA VAL A 126 -0.28 -6.15 1.50
C VAL A 126 -0.03 -7.46 2.24
N GLY A 127 0.47 -8.48 1.53
CA GLY A 127 0.78 -9.78 2.12
C GLY A 127 -0.44 -10.58 2.59
N GLY A 128 -1.62 -10.29 2.03
CA GLY A 128 -2.87 -10.97 2.35
C GLY A 128 -2.91 -12.41 1.82
N ASN A 129 -3.71 -13.25 2.46
CA ASN A 129 -3.91 -14.66 2.10
C ASN A 129 -5.06 -14.91 1.10
N GLY A 130 -5.81 -13.86 0.73
CA GLY A 130 -6.93 -13.97 -0.21
C GLY A 130 -8.22 -14.55 0.32
N SER A 131 -8.26 -14.92 1.60
CA SER A 131 -9.37 -15.68 2.19
C SER A 131 -9.89 -15.07 3.50
N THR A 132 -9.16 -14.16 4.11
CA THR A 132 -9.53 -13.50 5.36
C THR A 132 -9.74 -12.01 5.12
N PHE A 133 -10.97 -11.53 5.28
CA PHE A 133 -11.30 -10.10 5.12
C PHE A 133 -10.54 -9.22 6.11
N ASN A 134 -10.32 -7.95 5.75
CA ASN A 134 -9.65 -6.98 6.59
C ASN A 134 -10.63 -6.31 7.56
N SER A 135 -10.28 -6.27 8.84
CA SER A 135 -10.99 -5.50 9.88
C SER A 135 -10.06 -5.16 11.04
N VAL A 136 -9.92 -3.86 11.34
CA VAL A 136 -9.21 -3.38 12.55
C VAL A 136 -10.15 -3.20 13.75
N PHE A 137 -11.44 -3.53 13.60
CA PHE A 137 -12.45 -3.46 14.66
C PHE A 137 -13.14 -4.81 14.83
N THR A 138 -13.84 -4.98 15.94
CA THR A 138 -14.47 -6.25 16.31
C THR A 138 -15.49 -6.75 15.26
N PRO A 139 -15.37 -8.01 14.79
CA PRO A 139 -14.27 -8.94 15.05
C PRO A 139 -13.00 -8.53 14.27
N ILE A 140 -11.90 -8.34 14.99
CA ILE A 140 -10.60 -8.03 14.38
C ILE A 140 -10.22 -9.22 13.50
N SER A 141 -9.90 -8.95 12.24
CA SER A 141 -9.68 -9.98 11.23
C SER A 141 -8.70 -9.48 10.17
N GLY A 142 -7.96 -10.41 9.58
CA GLY A 142 -7.12 -10.13 8.43
C GLY A 142 -5.87 -10.99 8.40
N SER A 143 -5.08 -10.79 7.35
CA SER A 143 -3.80 -11.44 7.09
C SER A 143 -2.82 -10.42 6.55
N GLY A 144 -1.52 -10.72 6.60
CA GLY A 144 -0.49 -9.76 6.20
C GLY A 144 -0.52 -8.48 7.04
N SER A 145 -0.49 -7.33 6.37
CA SER A 145 -0.62 -6.01 6.99
C SER A 145 -1.56 -5.11 6.20
N PHE A 146 -2.32 -4.26 6.89
CA PHE A 146 -3.09 -3.20 6.26
C PHE A 146 -3.22 -1.98 7.17
N MET A 147 -3.41 -0.81 6.57
CA MET A 147 -3.83 0.41 7.26
C MET A 147 -5.32 0.63 7.03
N ALA A 148 -6.00 1.18 8.03
CA ALA A 148 -7.35 1.72 7.95
C ALA A 148 -7.33 3.23 8.24
N PHE A 149 -8.17 3.99 7.54
CA PHE A 149 -8.37 5.43 7.76
C PHE A 149 -9.86 5.81 7.68
N THR A 150 -10.32 6.74 8.51
CA THR A 150 -11.66 7.34 8.41
C THR A 150 -11.68 8.50 7.41
N GLY A 151 -12.89 8.90 7.00
CA GLY A 151 -13.09 10.10 6.19
C GLY A 151 -13.47 11.33 7.01
N ASP A 152 -14.13 11.17 8.15
CA ASP A 152 -14.74 12.27 8.90
C ASP A 152 -13.90 12.81 10.06
N GLY A 153 -12.79 12.16 10.43
CA GLY A 153 -11.96 12.59 11.57
C GLY A 153 -12.67 12.53 12.93
N GLY A 154 -13.85 11.90 12.99
CA GLY A 154 -14.71 11.84 14.19
C GLY A 154 -14.30 10.73 15.15
N SER A 155 -13.34 9.89 14.77
CA SER A 155 -12.90 8.77 15.59
C SER A 155 -11.79 9.21 16.55
N ALA A 156 -11.77 8.64 17.76
CA ALA A 156 -10.57 8.72 18.60
C ALA A 156 -9.37 7.97 17.97
N SER A 157 -9.57 7.27 16.86
CA SER A 157 -8.55 6.54 16.12
C SER A 157 -8.89 6.47 14.64
N ASP A 158 -8.65 7.58 13.95
CA ASP A 158 -8.85 7.72 12.51
C ASP A 158 -7.90 6.84 11.72
N TYR A 159 -6.61 6.78 12.09
CA TYR A 159 -5.59 5.97 11.44
C TYR A 159 -5.26 4.75 12.29
N ARG A 160 -5.46 3.54 11.76
CA ARG A 160 -5.18 2.28 12.47
C ARG A 160 -4.38 1.33 11.59
N TRP A 161 -3.64 0.44 12.23
CA TRP A 161 -2.79 -0.51 11.54
C TRP A 161 -2.99 -1.91 12.06
N PHE A 162 -3.00 -2.84 11.14
CA PHE A 162 -3.03 -4.25 11.40
C PHE A 162 -1.75 -4.92 10.94
N LEU A 163 -1.29 -5.89 11.73
CA LEU A 163 -0.31 -6.88 11.34
C LEU A 163 -0.74 -8.21 11.95
N SER A 164 -0.83 -9.23 11.10
CA SER A 164 -1.31 -10.55 11.50
C SER A 164 -0.37 -11.20 12.52
N ASN A 165 -0.91 -12.05 13.40
CA ASN A 165 -0.10 -12.86 14.32
C ASN A 165 0.88 -13.78 13.58
N SER A 166 0.52 -14.26 12.38
CA SER A 166 1.42 -15.05 11.53
C SER A 166 2.66 -14.27 11.07
N ASN A 167 2.57 -12.95 11.06
CA ASN A 167 3.69 -12.05 10.79
C ASN A 167 4.25 -11.42 12.08
N GLY A 168 3.97 -12.01 13.25
CA GLY A 168 4.45 -11.52 14.56
C GLY A 168 3.75 -10.25 15.06
N GLY A 169 2.66 -9.84 14.41
CA GLY A 169 1.94 -8.62 14.77
C GLY A 169 1.00 -8.79 15.95
N PRO A 170 0.65 -7.67 16.61
CA PRO A 170 -0.26 -7.65 17.76
C PRO A 170 -1.73 -7.73 17.34
N THR A 171 -2.05 -8.21 16.13
CA THR A 171 -3.29 -7.94 15.36
C THR A 171 -3.44 -6.47 15.02
N THR A 172 -3.76 -5.61 15.99
CA THR A 172 -3.88 -4.17 15.81
C THR A 172 -2.82 -3.47 16.64
N PHE A 173 -2.10 -2.52 16.05
CA PHE A 173 -1.10 -1.73 16.77
C PHE A 173 -1.77 -0.84 17.82
N PRO A 174 -1.31 -0.86 19.08
CA PRO A 174 -1.79 0.10 20.07
C PRO A 174 -1.28 1.50 19.73
N ASN A 175 -2.08 2.54 20.00
CA ASN A 175 -1.73 3.93 19.68
C ASN A 175 -0.41 4.41 20.31
N SER A 176 0.06 3.73 21.36
CA SER A 176 1.34 4.00 22.03
C SER A 176 2.54 3.32 21.39
N ASP A 177 2.35 2.43 20.40
CA ASP A 177 3.45 1.77 19.71
C ASP A 177 4.30 2.81 18.96
N ALA A 178 5.63 2.65 19.03
CA ALA A 178 6.56 3.59 18.44
C ALA A 178 6.39 3.70 16.91
N SER A 179 5.81 2.69 16.25
CA SER A 179 5.55 2.69 14.80
C SER A 179 4.62 3.82 14.35
N HIS A 180 3.82 4.37 15.26
CA HIS A 180 3.01 5.58 15.03
C HIS A 180 3.81 6.88 15.10
N LEU A 181 5.14 6.82 15.27
CA LEU A 181 6.05 7.96 15.26
C LEU A 181 5.73 9.00 16.36
N GLY A 182 5.16 8.55 17.47
CA GLY A 182 4.71 9.41 18.58
C GLY A 182 3.42 10.20 18.30
N ARG A 183 2.75 9.94 17.17
CA ARG A 183 1.55 10.69 16.71
C ARG A 183 0.24 10.02 17.11
N GLY A 184 0.30 8.74 17.45
CA GLY A 184 -0.88 7.91 17.70
C GLY A 184 -1.75 7.73 16.46
N SER A 185 -3.06 7.60 16.67
CA SER A 185 -4.06 7.28 15.66
C SER A 185 -5.05 8.39 15.36
N ASN A 186 -5.05 9.49 16.13
CA ASN A 186 -6.11 10.49 16.09
C ASN A 186 -5.76 11.60 15.10
N GLY A 187 -6.67 11.89 14.15
CA GLY A 187 -6.49 12.90 13.11
C GLY A 187 -6.33 14.33 13.63
N THR A 188 -6.72 14.61 14.87
CA THR A 188 -6.49 15.92 15.50
C THR A 188 -5.03 16.22 15.83
N HIS A 189 -4.13 15.22 15.76
CA HIS A 189 -2.70 15.44 15.97
C HIS A 189 -2.12 16.42 14.92
N PRO A 190 -1.25 17.39 15.30
CA PRO A 190 -0.76 18.45 14.40
C PRO A 190 -0.16 17.97 13.08
N PHE A 191 0.47 16.79 13.08
CA PHE A 191 0.97 16.17 11.86
C PHE A 191 -0.13 15.89 10.83
N PHE A 192 -1.26 15.29 11.25
CA PHE A 192 -2.33 14.95 10.32
C PHE A 192 -3.07 16.19 9.87
N THR A 193 -3.32 17.15 10.77
CA THR A 193 -3.98 18.42 10.40
C THR A 193 -3.13 19.27 9.46
N ALA A 194 -1.80 19.17 9.52
CA ALA A 194 -0.90 19.75 8.53
C ALA A 194 -0.89 18.99 7.19
N LEU A 195 -1.01 17.66 7.22
CA LEU A 195 -1.08 16.84 6.02
C LEU A 195 -2.41 17.03 5.27
N PHE A 196 -3.51 17.12 6.00
CA PHE A 196 -4.87 17.30 5.50
C PHE A 196 -5.52 18.53 6.14
N PRO A 197 -5.17 19.76 5.70
CA PRO A 197 -5.71 20.98 6.29
C PRO A 197 -7.11 21.30 5.77
N ASN A 198 -7.96 21.88 6.62
CA ASN A 198 -9.20 22.53 6.19
C ASN A 198 -8.87 23.93 5.60
N PRO A 199 -9.51 24.38 4.50
CA PRO A 199 -10.70 23.80 3.85
C PRO A 199 -10.41 22.83 2.68
N GLN A 200 -9.17 22.39 2.46
CA GLN A 200 -8.88 21.43 1.38
C GLN A 200 -9.45 20.04 1.71
N ALA A 201 -9.24 19.58 2.93
CA ALA A 201 -9.97 18.47 3.52
C ALA A 201 -11.29 18.99 4.13
N THR A 202 -12.34 18.17 4.08
CA THR A 202 -13.62 18.51 4.72
C THR A 202 -13.43 18.68 6.23
N VAL A 203 -12.66 17.78 6.84
CA VAL A 203 -12.28 17.83 8.26
C VAL A 203 -10.75 17.82 8.36
N ALA A 204 -10.19 18.78 9.10
CA ALA A 204 -8.74 18.85 9.28
C ALA A 204 -8.22 17.56 9.92
N GLY A 205 -7.17 16.98 9.35
CA GLY A 205 -6.57 15.75 9.84
C GLY A 205 -7.12 14.46 9.24
N SER A 206 -8.11 14.55 8.35
CA SER A 206 -8.77 13.39 7.76
C SER A 206 -8.82 13.50 6.22
N PRO A 207 -8.53 12.42 5.48
CA PRO A 207 -8.52 12.42 4.01
C PRO A 207 -9.91 12.28 3.37
N GLY A 208 -11.00 12.41 4.13
CA GLY A 208 -12.35 12.18 3.59
C GLY A 208 -12.83 13.25 2.62
N ASN A 209 -13.64 12.80 1.66
CA ASN A 209 -14.15 13.58 0.53
C ASN A 209 -13.05 14.27 -0.31
N MET A 210 -11.83 13.76 -0.27
CA MET A 210 -10.72 14.17 -1.12
C MET A 210 -9.92 12.94 -1.56
N TRP A 211 -9.26 13.03 -2.71
CA TRP A 211 -8.31 12.01 -3.11
C TRP A 211 -7.09 12.03 -2.20
N THR A 212 -6.56 10.85 -1.89
CA THR A 212 -5.29 10.65 -1.21
C THR A 212 -4.56 9.50 -1.87
N THR A 213 -3.30 9.70 -2.24
CA THR A 213 -2.47 8.59 -2.72
C THR A 213 -1.86 7.88 -1.53
N VAL A 214 -2.08 6.58 -1.41
CA VAL A 214 -1.52 5.71 -0.38
C VAL A 214 -0.38 4.90 -0.99
N GLU A 215 0.80 4.93 -0.36
CA GLU A 215 1.95 4.11 -0.73
C GLU A 215 2.33 3.18 0.43
N VAL A 216 2.60 1.91 0.12
CA VAL A 216 3.06 0.90 1.08
C VAL A 216 4.38 0.35 0.60
N HIS A 217 5.44 0.65 1.34
CA HIS A 217 6.80 0.20 1.04
C HIS A 217 7.09 -1.01 1.91
N VAL A 218 7.32 -2.16 1.27
CA VAL A 218 7.65 -3.42 1.96
C VAL A 218 9.07 -3.82 1.59
N ASN A 219 9.89 -4.06 2.60
CA ASN A 219 11.19 -4.70 2.46
C ASN A 219 11.26 -5.91 3.41
N ASN A 220 11.04 -7.09 2.84
CA ASN A 220 11.09 -8.39 3.50
C ASN A 220 12.48 -8.78 3.97
N THR A 221 13.55 -8.26 3.36
CA THR A 221 14.93 -8.50 3.79
C THR A 221 15.22 -7.77 5.11
N ALA A 222 14.86 -6.48 5.17
CA ALA A 222 15.08 -5.60 6.31
C ALA A 222 13.97 -5.67 7.38
N LYS A 223 12.90 -6.44 7.14
CA LYS A 223 11.69 -6.49 8.00
C LYS A 223 11.03 -5.12 8.19
N SER A 224 11.06 -4.30 7.13
CA SER A 224 10.54 -2.94 7.11
C SER A 224 9.22 -2.88 6.37
N ILE A 225 8.21 -2.25 6.98
CA ILE A 225 7.00 -1.80 6.32
C ILE A 225 6.73 -0.34 6.68
N LYS A 226 6.49 0.47 5.66
CA LYS A 226 6.20 1.90 5.81
C LYS A 226 4.98 2.26 5.00
N TYR A 227 4.13 3.11 5.59
CA TYR A 227 2.96 3.63 4.90
C TYR A 227 3.07 5.14 4.75
N TYR A 228 2.80 5.62 3.55
CA TYR A 228 2.77 7.03 3.22
C TYR A 228 1.38 7.42 2.72
N MET A 229 1.02 8.67 2.97
CA MET A 229 -0.14 9.31 2.36
C MET A 229 0.26 10.65 1.76
N THR A 230 -0.20 10.88 0.54
CA THR A 230 0.03 12.15 -0.17
C THR A 230 -1.29 12.89 -0.31
N ASN A 231 -1.31 14.13 0.16
CA ASN A 231 -2.35 15.09 -0.18
C ASN A 231 -2.07 15.62 -1.59
N PRO A 232 -2.92 15.31 -2.58
CA PRO A 232 -2.67 15.70 -3.97
C PRO A 232 -2.88 17.19 -4.23
N VAL A 233 -3.61 17.89 -3.35
CA VAL A 233 -3.87 19.33 -3.49
C VAL A 233 -2.63 20.14 -3.12
N THR A 234 -1.92 19.73 -2.06
CA THR A 234 -0.67 20.38 -1.61
C THR A 234 0.58 19.70 -2.13
N ASN A 235 0.43 18.53 -2.76
CA ASN A 235 1.53 17.62 -3.10
C ASN A 235 2.44 17.30 -1.91
N THR A 236 1.87 17.23 -0.70
CA THR A 236 2.61 16.92 0.53
C THR A 236 2.47 15.44 0.86
N THR A 237 3.60 14.75 0.97
CA THR A 237 3.66 13.34 1.39
C THR A 237 4.07 13.24 2.85
N GLY A 238 3.27 12.53 3.64
CA GLY A 238 3.56 12.21 5.03
C GLY A 238 3.87 10.73 5.21
N LEU A 239 4.96 10.40 5.91
CA LEU A 239 5.19 9.05 6.45
C LEU A 239 4.28 8.85 7.66
N ILE A 240 3.28 8.00 7.55
CA ILE A 240 2.20 7.82 8.54
C ILE A 240 2.56 6.73 9.56
N PHE A 241 3.36 5.74 9.13
CA PHE A 241 3.76 4.60 9.96
C PHE A 241 5.09 4.02 9.50
N ASP A 242 5.94 3.66 10.46
CA ASP A 242 7.24 3.04 10.21
C ASP A 242 7.58 2.04 11.30
N ASN A 243 7.58 0.75 10.98
CA ASN A 243 7.88 -0.29 11.98
C ASN A 243 9.39 -0.42 12.28
N THR A 244 10.26 0.38 11.66
CA THR A 244 11.72 0.27 11.85
C THR A 244 12.29 1.21 12.90
N VAL A 245 11.47 2.08 13.48
CA VAL A 245 11.93 3.00 14.53
C VAL A 245 12.23 2.25 15.84
N VAL A 246 13.12 2.82 16.65
CA VAL A 246 13.52 2.20 17.93
C VAL A 246 12.29 2.01 18.82
N GLY A 247 12.08 0.77 19.28
CA GLY A 247 10.94 0.40 20.12
C GLY A 247 9.66 0.04 19.35
N ALA A 248 9.67 0.06 18.01
CA ALA A 248 8.56 -0.40 17.19
C ALA A 248 8.47 -1.93 17.15
N THR A 249 7.25 -2.43 16.95
CA THR A 249 7.02 -3.86 16.71
C THR A 249 7.40 -4.22 15.26
N LEU A 250 8.50 -4.95 15.10
CA LEU A 250 8.94 -5.48 13.80
C LEU A 250 8.07 -6.66 13.35
N PHE A 251 7.84 -6.79 12.04
CA PHE A 251 7.21 -8.00 11.53
C PHE A 251 8.21 -9.15 11.39
N THR A 252 7.69 -10.37 11.43
CA THR A 252 8.44 -11.61 11.24
C THR A 252 8.00 -12.33 9.95
N GLY A 253 8.84 -13.26 9.48
CA GLY A 253 8.59 -13.94 8.21
C GLY A 253 8.73 -13.01 7.01
N ASN A 254 7.81 -13.08 6.06
CA ASN A 254 7.70 -12.17 4.93
C ASN A 254 6.25 -11.75 4.73
N LEU A 255 6.05 -10.61 4.09
CA LEU A 255 4.77 -10.11 3.62
C LEU A 255 4.62 -10.42 2.12
N ASN A 256 4.88 -11.67 1.72
CA ASN A 256 4.48 -12.15 0.40
C ASN A 256 2.99 -12.52 0.44
N GLY A 257 2.29 -12.27 -0.66
CA GLY A 257 0.84 -12.52 -0.74
C GLY A 257 0.12 -11.49 -1.57
N GLN A 258 -1.19 -11.47 -1.47
CA GLN A 258 -2.04 -10.62 -2.27
C GLN A 258 -2.13 -9.22 -1.68
N VAL A 259 -2.26 -8.22 -2.55
CA VAL A 259 -2.57 -6.85 -2.16
C VAL A 259 -4.08 -6.68 -2.02
N SER A 260 -4.51 -5.81 -1.12
CA SER A 260 -5.92 -5.67 -0.78
C SER A 260 -6.41 -4.23 -0.73
N LEU A 261 -7.60 -4.00 -1.28
CA LEU A 261 -8.38 -2.76 -1.16
C LEU A 261 -9.67 -3.10 -0.41
N SER A 262 -10.02 -2.34 0.62
CA SER A 262 -11.11 -2.77 1.51
C SER A 262 -11.85 -1.61 2.15
N VAL A 263 -13.11 -1.87 2.49
CA VAL A 263 -13.93 -1.00 3.33
C VAL A 263 -14.45 -1.80 4.50
N HIS A 264 -14.41 -1.20 5.69
CA HIS A 264 -14.99 -1.78 6.90
C HIS A 264 -15.91 -0.78 7.59
N ASP A 265 -17.17 -1.15 7.80
CA ASP A 265 -18.07 -0.47 8.72
C ASP A 265 -18.05 -1.19 10.07
N ALA A 266 -17.61 -0.47 11.10
CA ALA A 266 -17.41 -1.01 12.45
C ALA A 266 -18.68 -1.04 13.31
N PHE A 267 -19.81 -0.56 12.78
CA PHE A 267 -21.03 -0.35 13.56
C PHE A 267 -22.22 -1.13 12.99
N THR A 268 -23.26 -1.25 13.81
CA THR A 268 -24.50 -1.97 13.49
C THR A 268 -25.61 -1.05 12.98
N SER A 269 -25.36 0.25 12.85
CA SER A 269 -26.25 1.15 12.12
C SER A 269 -26.02 1.00 10.62
N ILE A 270 -27.07 0.91 9.80
CA ILE A 270 -26.92 0.86 8.34
C ILE A 270 -26.14 2.09 7.86
N SER A 271 -25.13 1.85 7.01
CA SER A 271 -24.33 2.92 6.42
C SER A 271 -25.14 3.70 5.38
N SER A 272 -24.96 5.02 5.39
CA SER A 272 -25.61 5.90 4.40
C SER A 272 -25.13 5.56 2.99
N PRO A 273 -25.98 5.66 1.94
CA PRO A 273 -25.57 5.39 0.55
C PRO A 273 -24.37 6.23 0.06
N GLY A 274 -24.17 7.40 0.66
CA GLY A 274 -23.05 8.31 0.40
C GLY A 274 -21.74 7.96 1.11
N VAL A 275 -21.68 6.85 1.84
CA VAL A 275 -20.49 6.39 2.56
C VAL A 275 -19.90 5.17 1.85
N PHE A 276 -18.72 5.35 1.27
CA PHE A 276 -18.01 4.32 0.50
C PHE A 276 -16.56 4.75 0.27
N THR A 277 -15.70 3.82 -0.17
CA THR A 277 -14.38 4.18 -0.70
C THR A 277 -14.34 3.90 -2.19
N VAL A 278 -13.79 4.82 -2.97
CA VAL A 278 -13.37 4.58 -4.35
C VAL A 278 -11.85 4.43 -4.35
N TYR A 279 -11.38 3.42 -5.05
CA TYR A 279 -9.96 3.26 -5.36
C TYR A 279 -9.73 3.39 -6.86
N ASP A 280 -8.60 3.99 -7.21
CA ASP A 280 -8.14 4.15 -8.60
C ASP A 280 -6.61 3.99 -8.68
N ASN A 281 -6.08 3.77 -9.88
CA ASN A 281 -4.66 3.73 -10.20
C ASN A 281 -3.85 2.77 -9.30
N LEU A 282 -4.33 1.55 -9.10
CA LEU A 282 -3.56 0.53 -8.38
C LEU A 282 -2.29 0.20 -9.17
N GLU A 283 -1.14 0.26 -8.51
CA GLU A 283 0.15 -0.09 -9.09
C GLU A 283 0.97 -0.84 -8.03
N VAL A 284 1.64 -1.92 -8.42
CA VAL A 284 2.61 -2.61 -7.57
C VAL A 284 3.92 -2.81 -8.32
N ASN A 285 4.98 -2.27 -7.75
CA ASN A 285 6.33 -2.30 -8.32
C ASN A 285 7.23 -3.15 -7.45
N VAL A 286 7.89 -4.14 -8.06
CA VAL A 286 8.96 -4.90 -7.39
C VAL A 286 10.29 -4.20 -7.61
N ILE A 287 11.08 -4.09 -6.54
CA ILE A 287 12.40 -3.49 -6.55
C ILE A 287 13.42 -4.62 -6.56
N PRO A 288 14.17 -4.83 -7.66
CA PRO A 288 15.16 -5.89 -7.74
C PRO A 288 16.30 -5.64 -6.76
N GLU A 289 16.78 -6.71 -6.12
CA GLU A 289 18.00 -6.64 -5.32
C GLU A 289 19.20 -6.21 -6.20
N PRO A 290 20.09 -5.34 -5.70
CA PRO A 290 21.37 -5.11 -6.37
C PRO A 290 22.07 -6.45 -6.51
N SER A 291 22.55 -6.76 -7.72
CA SER A 291 23.09 -8.05 -8.15
C SER A 291 24.33 -8.48 -7.36
N SER A 292 24.16 -8.86 -6.10
CA SER A 292 25.20 -9.36 -5.20
C SER A 292 25.83 -10.66 -5.72
N ALA A 293 25.15 -11.36 -6.64
CA ALA A 293 25.69 -12.47 -7.43
C ALA A 293 26.86 -12.06 -8.35
N LEU A 294 26.94 -10.80 -8.78
CA LEU A 294 28.05 -10.28 -9.60
C LEU A 294 29.31 -10.02 -8.76
N LEU A 295 29.17 -9.68 -7.47
CA LEU A 295 30.32 -9.59 -6.56
C LEU A 295 30.91 -10.97 -6.25
N LEU A 296 30.06 -12.00 -6.17
CA LEU A 296 30.52 -13.38 -5.94
C LEU A 296 31.23 -13.95 -7.19
N SER A 297 30.75 -13.65 -8.40
CA SER A 297 31.39 -14.09 -9.64
C SER A 297 32.72 -13.37 -9.91
N THR A 298 32.82 -12.08 -9.59
CA THR A 298 34.10 -11.34 -9.67
C THR A 298 35.09 -11.78 -8.58
N GLY A 299 34.62 -12.08 -7.36
CA GLY A 299 35.44 -12.64 -6.28
C GLY A 299 36.02 -14.02 -6.64
N LEU A 300 35.22 -14.90 -7.24
CA LEU A 300 35.67 -16.20 -7.72
C LEU A 300 36.63 -16.09 -8.91
N ALA A 301 36.37 -15.20 -9.87
CA ALA A 301 37.28 -14.93 -10.98
C ALA A 301 38.65 -14.39 -10.52
N GLY A 302 38.66 -13.50 -9.51
CA GLY A 302 39.87 -13.01 -8.86
C GLY A 302 40.68 -14.13 -8.17
N LEU A 303 39.99 -15.08 -7.53
CA LEU A 303 40.61 -16.27 -6.92
C LEU A 303 41.21 -17.22 -7.97
N PHE A 304 40.56 -17.41 -9.11
CA PHE A 304 41.09 -18.23 -10.22
C PHE A 304 42.29 -17.58 -10.91
N ILE A 305 42.31 -16.25 -11.04
CA ILE A 305 43.46 -15.52 -11.60
C ILE A 305 44.65 -15.51 -10.62
N ARG A 306 44.40 -15.38 -9.31
CA ARG A 306 45.45 -15.43 -8.29
C ARG A 306 46.12 -16.81 -8.22
N ARG A 307 45.34 -17.89 -8.33
CA ARG A 307 45.88 -19.28 -8.35
C ARG A 307 46.69 -19.64 -9.59
N ARG A 308 46.54 -18.92 -10.70
CA ARG A 308 47.34 -19.13 -11.93
C ARG A 308 48.65 -18.34 -11.96
N ARG A 309 48.90 -17.47 -10.95
CA ARG A 309 50.10 -16.62 -10.85
C ARG A 309 51.02 -16.99 -9.68
N SER A 310 50.71 -18.05 -8.95
CA SER A 310 51.52 -18.69 -7.91
C SER A 310 51.97 -20.06 -8.40
#